data_AF-A0AA95L7D5-F1
#
_entry.id   AF-A0AA95L7D5-F1
#
_cell.length_a   1.000
_cell.length_b   1.000
_cell.length_c   1.000
_cell.angle_alpha   90.00
_cell.angle_beta   90.00
_cell.angle_gamma   90.00
#
_symmetry.space_group_name_H-M   'P 1'
#
loop_
_entity.id
_entity.type
_entity.pdbx_description
1 polymer ?
#
loop_
_entity_poly.entity_id
_entity_poly.type
_entity_poly.pdbx_seq_one_letter_code
_entity_poly.pdbx_strand_id
1 'polypeptide(L)'
;MIDTIPMALAGEDFEDYYRIVGDDLVHIHFIDGKPEGHLVWGDGVLPLEKYIHQLNGIGYKGFLTLEYTSYQYVQNPDEAMERSLRILSSVIDG
;
A
#
# COMPACT_ATOMS: atom_id res chain seq x y z
N MET A 1 11.83 3.19 -4.87
CA MET A 1 10.94 2.21 -4.20
C MET A 1 10.49 2.83 -2.89
N ILE A 2 9.21 2.71 -2.55
CA ILE A 2 8.64 3.20 -1.28
C ILE A 2 7.82 2.09 -0.64
N ASP A 3 7.88 2.00 0.68
CA ASP A 3 7.05 1.11 1.49
C ASP A 3 6.07 1.97 2.30
N THR A 4 4.79 1.59 2.26
CA THR A 4 3.70 2.31 2.97
C THR A 4 3.91 2.43 4.48
N ILE A 5 4.56 1.44 5.12
CA ILE A 5 4.80 1.43 6.57
C ILE A 5 5.88 2.44 6.98
N PRO A 6 7.14 2.38 6.48
CA PRO A 6 8.14 3.42 6.72
C PRO A 6 7.65 4.83 6.40
N MET A 7 6.92 5.01 5.28
CA MET A 7 6.33 6.29 4.90
C MET A 7 5.36 6.80 5.99
N ALA A 8 4.43 5.95 6.43
CA ALA A 8 3.49 6.32 7.48
C ALA A 8 4.18 6.60 8.83
N LEU A 9 5.22 5.84 9.18
CA LEU A 9 6.02 6.05 10.41
C LEU A 9 6.82 7.36 10.36
N ALA A 10 7.25 7.78 9.18
CA ALA A 10 7.89 9.08 8.98
C ALA A 10 6.89 10.25 9.04
N GLY A 11 5.59 9.98 9.05
CA GLY A 11 4.54 11.00 8.98
C GLY A 11 4.42 11.64 7.60
N GLU A 12 4.87 10.92 6.57
CA GLU A 12 4.91 11.37 5.18
C GLU A 12 3.81 10.66 4.35
N ASP A 13 3.59 11.13 3.13
CA ASP A 13 2.72 10.47 2.16
C ASP A 13 3.29 10.45 0.72
N PHE A 14 2.52 9.88 -0.22
CA PHE A 14 2.99 9.74 -1.61
C PHE A 14 3.24 11.09 -2.31
N GLU A 15 2.59 12.17 -1.90
CA GLU A 15 2.82 13.50 -2.47
C GLU A 15 4.12 14.11 -1.95
N ASP A 16 4.49 13.86 -0.69
CA ASP A 16 5.80 14.24 -0.13
C ASP A 16 6.93 13.59 -0.93
N TYR A 17 6.85 12.28 -1.15
CA TYR A 17 7.87 11.56 -1.91
C TYR A 17 7.90 11.96 -3.38
N TYR A 18 6.73 12.08 -4.03
CA TYR A 18 6.68 12.48 -5.44
C TYR A 18 7.27 13.88 -5.67
N ARG A 19 7.16 14.81 -4.70
CA ARG A 19 7.85 16.12 -4.78
C ARG A 19 9.38 16.01 -4.83
N ILE A 20 9.96 14.95 -4.27
CA ILE A 20 11.41 14.76 -4.17
C ILE A 20 11.93 13.97 -5.37
N VAL A 21 11.29 12.84 -5.70
CA VAL A 21 11.79 11.90 -6.71
C VAL A 21 11.01 11.94 -8.03
N GLY A 22 9.83 12.59 -8.06
CA GLY A 22 9.01 12.69 -9.25
C GLY A 22 8.77 11.33 -9.92
N ASP A 23 9.02 11.28 -11.22
CA ASP A 23 8.82 10.10 -12.06
C ASP A 23 9.85 8.97 -11.81
N ASP A 24 10.90 9.21 -11.00
CA ASP A 24 11.81 8.15 -10.54
C ASP A 24 11.17 7.24 -9.46
N LEU A 25 9.99 7.62 -8.95
CA LEU A 25 9.15 6.72 -8.16
C LEU A 25 8.54 5.66 -9.08
N VAL A 26 9.16 4.48 -9.13
CA VAL A 26 8.76 3.39 -10.06
C VAL A 26 8.14 2.16 -9.40
N HIS A 27 8.28 1.99 -8.09
CA HIS A 27 7.81 0.79 -7.38
C HIS A 27 7.36 1.10 -5.96
N ILE A 28 6.25 0.50 -5.52
CA ILE A 28 5.66 0.67 -4.19
C ILE A 28 5.32 -0.69 -3.59
N HIS A 29 5.73 -0.93 -2.35
CA HIS A 29 5.15 -1.96 -1.50
C HIS A 29 3.96 -1.39 -0.72
N PHE A 30 2.79 -1.96 -0.98
CA PHE A 30 1.50 -1.41 -0.59
C PHE A 30 0.78 -2.37 0.33
N ILE A 31 0.81 -2.05 1.62
CA ILE A 31 0.44 -2.95 2.71
C ILE A 31 -0.24 -2.17 3.81
N ASP A 32 -1.05 -2.85 4.61
CA ASP A 32 -1.64 -2.26 5.81
C ASP A 32 -0.77 -2.54 7.04
N GLY A 33 -0.99 -1.78 8.11
CA GLY A 33 -0.27 -1.93 9.37
C GLY A 33 -0.88 -1.17 10.53
N LYS A 34 -0.42 -1.47 11.75
CA LYS A 34 -0.91 -0.83 12.98
C LYS A 34 0.19 -0.62 14.04
N PRO A 35 0.98 0.46 13.94
CA PRO A 35 1.36 1.17 12.71
C PRO A 35 2.43 0.42 11.91
N GLU A 36 3.03 -0.61 12.51
CA GLU A 36 3.95 -1.55 11.89
C GLU A 36 3.20 -2.81 11.42
N GLY A 37 3.88 -3.64 10.64
CA GLY A 37 3.37 -4.93 10.18
C GLY A 37 3.31 -5.03 8.66
N HIS A 38 2.91 -6.20 8.18
CA HIS A 38 2.66 -6.49 6.77
C HIS A 38 1.29 -7.14 6.69
N LEU A 39 0.27 -6.32 6.92
CA LEU A 39 -1.10 -6.76 7.14
C LEU A 39 -1.91 -6.71 5.85
N VAL A 40 -2.88 -7.62 5.77
CA VAL A 40 -3.96 -7.58 4.77
C VAL A 40 -4.74 -6.29 4.94
N TRP A 41 -5.18 -5.69 3.83
CA TRP A 41 -5.98 -4.48 3.85
C TRP A 41 -7.22 -4.68 4.74
N GLY A 42 -7.34 -3.85 5.77
CA GLY A 42 -8.44 -3.84 6.72
C GLY A 42 -8.12 -4.51 8.05
N ASP A 43 -7.00 -5.23 8.15
CA ASP A 43 -6.48 -5.72 9.43
C ASP A 43 -5.62 -4.66 10.15
N GLY A 44 -5.17 -3.61 9.44
CA GLY A 44 -4.43 -2.49 9.98
C GLY A 44 -5.26 -1.21 10.10
N VAL A 45 -4.59 -0.06 10.09
CA VAL A 45 -5.19 1.28 10.26
C VAL A 45 -4.65 2.30 9.26
N LEU A 46 -3.83 1.89 8.29
CA LEU A 46 -3.32 2.83 7.29
C LEU A 46 -4.45 3.29 6.35
N PRO A 47 -4.42 4.56 5.91
CA PRO A 47 -5.47 5.11 5.04
C PRO A 47 -5.24 4.72 3.58
N LEU A 48 -5.22 3.42 3.27
CA LEU A 48 -4.83 2.89 1.96
C LEU A 48 -5.69 3.40 0.80
N GLU A 49 -6.98 3.62 1.00
CA GLU A 49 -7.86 4.21 -0.03
C GLU A 49 -7.43 5.65 -0.37
N LYS A 50 -7.12 6.47 0.64
CA LYS A 50 -6.54 7.81 0.45
C LYS A 50 -5.25 7.71 -0.36
N TYR A 51 -4.40 6.75 -0.04
CA TYR A 51 -3.14 6.58 -0.74
C TYR A 51 -3.31 6.24 -2.24
N ILE A 52 -4.28 5.40 -2.60
CA ILE A 52 -4.61 5.16 -4.02
C ILE A 52 -5.05 6.47 -4.71
N HIS A 53 -5.87 7.28 -4.05
CA HIS A 53 -6.27 8.58 -4.60
C HIS A 53 -5.07 9.54 -4.79
N GLN A 54 -4.10 9.54 -3.87
CA GLN A 54 -2.88 10.33 -4.01
C GLN A 54 -2.05 9.86 -5.21
N LEU A 55 -1.84 8.55 -5.35
CA LEU A 55 -1.13 7.96 -6.50
C LEU A 55 -1.80 8.31 -7.83
N ASN A 56 -3.14 8.26 -7.88
CA ASN A 56 -3.90 8.71 -9.05
C ASN A 56 -3.72 10.21 -9.31
N GLY A 57 -3.75 11.04 -8.25
CA GLY A 57 -3.58 12.49 -8.34
C GLY A 57 -2.21 12.92 -8.88
N ILE A 58 -1.14 12.20 -8.52
CA ILE A 58 0.22 12.43 -9.05
C ILE A 58 0.47 11.73 -10.40
N GLY A 59 -0.51 11.00 -10.94
CA GLY A 59 -0.37 10.31 -12.23
C GLY A 59 0.63 9.15 -12.21
N TYR A 60 0.76 8.47 -11.06
CA TYR A 60 1.68 7.34 -10.89
C TYR A 60 1.38 6.21 -11.89
N LYS A 61 2.43 5.73 -12.58
CA LYS A 61 2.35 4.66 -13.60
C LYS A 61 3.27 3.47 -13.31
N GLY A 62 3.86 3.44 -12.12
CA GLY A 62 4.75 2.37 -11.69
C GLY A 62 4.01 1.14 -11.19
N PHE A 63 4.74 0.27 -10.51
CA PHE A 63 4.22 -1.01 -10.01
C PHE A 63 3.87 -0.93 -8.53
N LEU A 64 2.70 -1.47 -8.19
CA LEU A 64 2.22 -1.65 -6.83
C LEU A 64 2.23 -3.14 -6.48
N THR A 65 2.96 -3.51 -5.43
CA THR A 65 3.06 -4.89 -4.93
C THR A 65 2.42 -5.00 -3.56
N LEU A 66 1.60 -6.03 -3.37
CA LEU A 66 1.09 -6.43 -2.07
C LEU A 66 2.12 -7.33 -1.37
N GLU A 67 2.62 -6.93 -0.20
CA GLU A 67 3.71 -7.63 0.51
C GLU A 67 3.24 -8.17 1.88
N TYR A 68 2.97 -9.48 1.99
CA TYR A 68 2.51 -10.08 3.25
C TYR A 68 3.57 -10.97 3.87
N THR A 69 4.04 -10.61 5.07
CA THR A 69 5.04 -11.38 5.82
C THR A 69 4.60 -11.70 7.24
N SER A 70 3.42 -11.26 7.66
CA SER A 70 2.90 -11.52 9.02
C SER A 70 2.58 -13.01 9.22
N TYR A 71 3.02 -13.55 10.35
CA TYR A 71 2.87 -14.98 10.68
C TYR A 71 1.41 -15.45 10.69
N GLN A 72 0.47 -14.55 10.97
CA GLN A 72 -0.96 -14.88 11.02
C GLN A 72 -1.55 -15.33 9.67
N TYR A 73 -0.86 -15.07 8.56
CA TYR A 73 -1.30 -15.49 7.22
C TYR A 73 -0.60 -16.75 6.70
N VAL A 74 0.35 -17.31 7.46
CA VAL A 74 1.13 -18.50 7.02
C VAL A 74 0.24 -19.71 6.76
N GLN A 75 -0.84 -19.86 7.52
CA GLN A 75 -1.75 -21.00 7.37
C GLN A 75 -2.62 -20.89 6.10
N ASN A 76 -3.10 -19.69 5.78
CA ASN A 76 -4.00 -19.43 4.65
C ASN A 76 -3.53 -18.18 3.85
N PRO A 77 -2.40 -18.26 3.13
CA PRO A 77 -1.84 -17.09 2.42
C PRO A 77 -2.71 -16.65 1.24
N ASP A 78 -3.38 -17.60 0.56
CA ASP A 78 -4.26 -17.29 -0.57
C ASP A 78 -5.49 -16.49 -0.13
N GLU A 79 -6.11 -16.88 0.98
CA GLU A 79 -7.23 -16.14 1.57
C GLU A 79 -6.83 -14.72 1.97
N ALA A 80 -5.63 -14.56 2.57
CA ALA A 80 -5.08 -13.27 2.91
C ALA A 80 -4.93 -12.37 1.67
N MET A 81 -4.36 -12.91 0.60
CA MET A 81 -4.20 -12.20 -0.69
C MET A 81 -5.56 -11.82 -1.30
N GLU A 82 -6.52 -12.75 -1.36
CA GLU A 82 -7.85 -12.53 -1.94
C GLU A 82 -8.62 -11.40 -1.24
N ARG A 83 -8.50 -11.30 0.08
CA ARG A 83 -9.15 -10.24 0.86
C ARG A 83 -8.67 -8.85 0.43
N SER A 84 -7.37 -8.64 0.34
CA SER A 84 -6.81 -7.36 -0.12
C SER A 84 -7.13 -7.09 -1.58
N LEU A 85 -7.03 -8.09 -2.46
CA LEU A 85 -7.35 -7.93 -3.89
C LEU A 85 -8.79 -7.49 -4.11
N ARG A 86 -9.74 -8.05 -3.34
CA ARG A 86 -11.16 -7.67 -3.42
C ARG A 86 -11.40 -6.20 -3.07
N ILE A 87 -10.71 -5.71 -2.05
CA ILE A 87 -10.82 -4.29 -1.66
C ILE A 87 -10.13 -3.42 -2.71
N LEU A 88 -8.89 -3.75 -3.06
CA LEU A 88 -8.12 -3.00 -4.06
C LEU A 88 -8.88 -2.89 -5.39
N SER A 89 -9.45 -3.99 -5.91
CA SER A 89 -10.24 -3.96 -7.15
C SER A 89 -11.41 -2.98 -7.09
N SER A 90 -12.08 -2.90 -5.92
CA SER A 90 -13.21 -1.96 -5.75
C SER A 90 -12.80 -0.49 -5.73
N VAL A 91 -11.51 -0.21 -5.45
CA VAL A 91 -10.97 1.16 -5.36
C VAL A 91 -10.32 1.60 -6.68
N ILE A 92 -9.73 0.67 -7.45
CA ILE A 92 -9.04 0.99 -8.72
C ILE A 92 -9.96 0.97 -9.95
N ASP A 93 -11.08 0.25 -9.92
CA ASP A 93 -12.03 0.14 -11.03
C ASP A 93 -13.12 1.24 -11.04
N GLY A 94 -13.01 2.24 -10.16
CA GLY A 94 -13.91 3.41 -10.07
C GLY A 94 -13.35 4.64 -10.76
#